data_AF-A0A5P2X7Q7-F1
#
_entry.id   AF-A0A5P2X7Q7-F1
#
_cell.length_a   1.000
_cell.length_b   1.000
_cell.length_c   1.000
_cell.angle_alpha   90.00
_cell.angle_beta   90.00
_cell.angle_gamma   90.00
#
_symmetry.space_group_name_H-M   'P 1'
#
loop_
_entity.id
_entity.type
_entity.pdbx_description
1 polymer ?
#
loop_
_entity_poly.entity_id
_entity_poly.type
_entity_poly.pdbx_seq_one_letter_code
_entity_poly.pdbx_strand_id
1 'polypeptide(L)'
;MRAEVTMGIIALGIAALGLIFGLASAMRARIKEVEDVYLQHYWEILDRLPSAALVGQRNRKTSDGDRRVARLYLRLCEDELQLRASGWVSRWTWPGWRNGMLTQLGKWPIADEWQRIRCGDLWTTTRGQYTHLRKLDADPGYDPLNVRWITKAWRRL
;
A
#
# COMPACT_ATOMS: atom_id res chain seq x y z
N MET A 1 39.55 17.79 34.51
CA MET A 1 38.73 16.61 34.85
C MET A 1 37.23 16.78 34.56
N ARG A 2 36.49 17.72 35.20
CA ARG A 2 35.03 17.87 34.93
C ARG A 2 34.69 18.25 33.47
N ALA A 3 35.48 19.13 32.85
CA ALA A 3 35.26 19.59 31.48
C ALA A 3 35.47 18.48 30.42
N GLU A 4 36.43 17.59 30.62
CA GLU A 4 36.73 16.48 29.68
C GLU A 4 35.64 15.41 29.71
N VAL A 5 35.08 15.13 30.89
CA VAL A 5 33.95 14.19 31.03
C VAL A 5 32.70 14.76 30.37
N THR A 6 32.41 16.06 30.51
CA THR A 6 31.28 16.70 29.80
C THR A 6 31.45 16.70 28.28
N MET A 7 32.67 16.94 27.77
CA MET A 7 32.94 16.87 26.33
C MET A 7 32.78 15.44 25.78
N GLY A 8 33.22 14.43 26.54
CA GLY A 8 33.03 13.02 26.18
C GLY A 8 31.55 12.61 26.09
N ILE A 9 30.71 13.07 27.03
CA ILE A 9 29.26 12.78 27.02
C ILE A 9 28.56 13.49 25.84
N ILE A 10 28.93 14.73 25.55
CA ILE A 10 28.37 15.49 24.42
C ILE A 10 28.75 14.81 23.10
N ALA A 11 30.02 14.41 22.93
CA ALA A 11 30.49 13.72 21.73
C ALA A 11 29.77 12.37 21.52
N LEU A 12 29.58 11.59 22.59
CA LEU A 12 28.83 10.33 22.54
C LEU A 12 27.35 10.55 22.16
N GLY A 13 26.73 11.61 22.70
CA GLY A 13 25.35 12.00 22.37
C GLY A 13 25.18 12.37 20.89
N ILE A 14 26.12 13.14 20.32
CA ILE A 14 26.11 13.52 18.90
C ILE A 14 26.30 12.28 18.01
N ALA A 15 27.22 11.39 18.36
CA ALA A 15 27.45 10.14 17.61
C ALA A 15 26.21 9.22 17.64
N ALA A 16 25.56 9.08 18.80
CA ALA A 16 24.33 8.31 18.93
C ALA A 16 23.18 8.90 18.10
N LEU A 17 23.01 10.24 18.11
CA LEU A 17 22.02 10.91 17.26
C LEU A 17 22.32 10.68 15.77
N GLY A 18 23.57 10.81 15.34
CA GLY A 18 23.99 10.55 13.96
C GLY A 18 23.64 9.13 13.49
N LEU A 19 23.86 8.11 14.33
CA LEU A 19 23.47 6.73 14.05
C LEU A 19 21.94 6.55 13.93
N ILE A 20 21.18 7.18 14.82
CA ILE A 20 19.71 7.13 14.79
C ILE A 20 19.18 7.80 13.51
N PHE A 21 19.70 8.98 13.15
CA PHE A 21 19.32 9.68 11.92
C PHE A 21 19.74 8.92 10.66
N GLY A 22 20.93 8.32 10.64
CA GLY A 22 21.40 7.49 9.54
C GLY A 22 20.56 6.22 9.34
N LEU A 23 20.16 5.57 10.44
CA LEU A 23 19.25 4.42 10.36
C LEU A 23 17.86 4.84 9.88
N ALA A 24 17.34 5.98 10.36
CA ALA A 24 16.04 6.50 9.94
C ALA A 24 16.04 6.87 8.45
N SER A 25 17.11 7.50 7.94
CA SER A 25 17.22 7.84 6.51
C SER A 25 17.33 6.58 5.64
N ALA A 26 18.12 5.59 6.05
CA ALA A 26 18.23 4.31 5.35
C ALA A 26 16.88 3.56 5.31
N MET A 27 16.12 3.57 6.41
CA MET A 27 14.78 2.98 6.43
C MET A 27 13.80 3.72 5.53
N ARG A 28 13.85 5.07 5.49
CA ARG A 28 13.02 5.84 4.55
C ARG A 28 13.36 5.53 3.10
N ALA A 29 14.64 5.40 2.75
CA ALA A 29 15.07 5.03 1.42
C ALA A 29 14.54 3.64 1.02
N ARG A 30 14.61 2.66 1.92
CA ARG A 30 14.04 1.32 1.69
C ARG A 30 12.53 1.32 1.52
N ILE A 31 11.81 2.10 2.34
CA ILE A 31 10.35 2.27 2.18
C ILE A 31 10.05 2.85 0.81
N LYS A 32 10.80 3.88 0.39
CA LYS A 32 10.60 4.51 -0.91
C LYS A 32 10.87 3.55 -2.06
N GLU A 33 11.93 2.75 -2.00
CA GLU A 33 12.25 1.73 -2.99
C GLU A 33 11.11 0.71 -3.14
N VAL A 34 10.53 0.24 -2.02
CA VAL A 34 9.35 -0.65 -2.04
C VAL A 34 8.14 0.05 -2.67
N GLU A 35 7.87 1.30 -2.30
CA GLU A 35 6.77 2.08 -2.88
C GLU A 35 6.94 2.24 -4.41
N ASP A 36 8.17 2.45 -4.91
CA ASP A 36 8.45 2.62 -6.33
C ASP A 36 8.27 1.32 -7.12
N VAL A 37 8.66 0.16 -6.58
CA VAL A 37 8.41 -1.16 -7.20
C VAL A 37 6.91 -1.41 -7.37
N TYR A 38 6.10 -1.11 -6.35
CA TYR A 38 4.66 -1.32 -6.43
C TYR A 38 3.98 -0.31 -7.36
N LEU A 39 4.46 0.93 -7.40
CA LEU A 39 4.02 1.91 -8.39
C LEU A 39 4.31 1.42 -9.82
N GLN A 40 5.45 0.79 -10.07
CA GLN A 40 5.75 0.20 -11.37
C GLN A 40 4.76 -0.94 -11.72
N HIS A 41 4.54 -1.89 -10.80
CA HIS A 41 3.56 -2.97 -11.02
C HIS A 41 2.14 -2.44 -11.28
N TYR A 42 1.76 -1.35 -10.63
CA TYR A 42 0.51 -0.66 -10.89
C TYR A 42 0.40 -0.20 -12.35
N TRP A 43 1.42 0.49 -12.87
CA TRP A 43 1.45 0.92 -14.26
C TRP A 43 1.44 -0.24 -15.25
N GLU A 44 2.21 -1.30 -14.98
CA GLU A 44 2.23 -2.51 -15.81
C GLU A 44 0.86 -3.21 -15.90
N ILE A 45 0.06 -3.14 -14.83
CA ILE A 45 -1.31 -3.67 -14.83
C ILE A 45 -2.26 -2.72 -15.56
N LEU A 46 -2.13 -1.40 -15.35
CA LEU A 46 -2.94 -0.40 -16.06
C LEU A 46 -2.73 -0.47 -17.57
N ASP A 47 -1.51 -0.66 -18.05
CA ASP A 47 -1.19 -0.77 -19.48
C ASP A 47 -1.87 -1.98 -20.14
N ARG A 48 -2.26 -2.99 -19.35
CA ARG A 48 -2.98 -4.18 -19.83
C ARG A 48 -4.50 -4.00 -19.79
N LEU A 49 -5.01 -2.92 -19.19
CA LEU A 49 -6.44 -2.66 -19.19
C LEU A 49 -6.91 -2.23 -20.60
N PRO A 50 -8.16 -2.57 -20.97
CA PRO A 50 -8.74 -2.04 -22.20
C PRO A 50 -8.76 -0.51 -22.17
N SER A 51 -8.48 0.14 -23.29
CA SER A 51 -8.47 1.62 -23.39
C SER A 51 -9.77 2.27 -22.90
N ALA A 52 -10.92 1.64 -23.13
CA ALA A 52 -12.22 2.08 -22.63
C ALA A 52 -12.27 2.13 -21.08
N ALA A 53 -11.61 1.18 -20.40
CA ALA A 53 -11.53 1.15 -18.94
C ALA A 53 -10.75 2.35 -18.38
N LEU A 54 -9.70 2.80 -19.08
CA LEU A 54 -8.88 3.94 -18.66
C LEU A 54 -9.68 5.25 -18.63
N VAL A 55 -10.66 5.39 -19.52
CA VAL A 55 -11.59 6.53 -19.56
C VAL A 55 -12.91 6.28 -18.80
N GLY A 56 -13.01 5.16 -18.07
CA GLY A 56 -14.19 4.82 -17.28
C GLY A 56 -15.42 4.41 -18.10
N GLN A 57 -15.23 4.03 -19.36
CA GLN A 57 -16.30 3.60 -20.25
C GLN A 57 -16.42 2.07 -20.29
N ARG A 58 -17.65 1.57 -20.17
CA ARG A 58 -17.98 0.17 -20.45
C ARG A 58 -18.57 0.07 -21.85
N ASN A 59 -17.76 -0.35 -22.81
CA ASN A 59 -18.17 -0.49 -24.21
C ASN A 59 -18.49 -1.94 -24.64
N ARG A 60 -18.19 -2.92 -23.78
CA ARG A 60 -18.45 -4.35 -24.05
C ARG A 60 -18.66 -5.16 -22.78
N LYS A 61 -19.04 -6.43 -22.95
CA LYS A 61 -19.02 -7.41 -21.85
C LYS A 61 -17.57 -7.68 -21.44
N THR A 62 -17.39 -7.91 -20.14
CA THR A 62 -16.09 -8.23 -19.53
C THR A 62 -15.61 -9.58 -20.05
N SER A 63 -14.51 -9.56 -20.81
CA SER A 63 -13.90 -10.77 -21.37
C SER A 63 -13.07 -11.48 -20.30
N ASP A 64 -12.66 -12.72 -20.56
CA ASP A 64 -11.77 -13.43 -19.65
C ASP A 64 -10.38 -12.79 -19.52
N GLY A 65 -9.91 -12.10 -20.58
CA GLY A 65 -8.72 -11.26 -20.51
C GLY A 65 -8.86 -10.11 -19.53
N ASP A 66 -9.98 -9.38 -19.59
CA ASP A 66 -10.26 -8.27 -18.67
C ASP A 66 -10.37 -8.75 -17.22
N ARG A 67 -11.03 -9.90 -17.02
CA ARG A 67 -11.16 -10.53 -15.69
C ARG A 67 -9.79 -10.91 -15.14
N ARG A 68 -8.90 -11.43 -15.97
CA ARG A 68 -7.52 -11.75 -15.56
C ARG A 68 -6.78 -10.49 -15.10
N VAL A 69 -6.85 -9.40 -15.87
CA VAL A 69 -6.21 -8.12 -15.49
C VAL A 69 -6.85 -7.56 -14.21
N ALA A 70 -8.17 -7.60 -14.08
CA ALA A 70 -8.89 -7.19 -12.88
C ALA A 70 -8.44 -7.99 -11.64
N ARG A 71 -8.27 -9.31 -11.74
CA ARG A 71 -7.76 -10.13 -10.63
C ARG A 71 -6.33 -9.79 -10.24
N LEU A 72 -5.46 -9.49 -11.23
CA LEU A 72 -4.10 -9.04 -10.95
C LEU A 72 -4.12 -7.72 -10.20
N TYR A 73 -4.96 -6.77 -10.61
CA TYR A 73 -5.16 -5.52 -9.91
C TYR A 73 -5.65 -5.72 -8.47
N LEU A 74 -6.70 -6.52 -8.28
CA LEU A 74 -7.24 -6.80 -6.94
C LEU A 74 -6.21 -7.47 -6.02
N ARG A 75 -5.32 -8.31 -6.59
CA ARG A 75 -4.25 -8.96 -5.84
C ARG A 75 -3.15 -7.96 -5.47
N LEU A 76 -2.77 -7.08 -6.39
CA LEU A 76 -1.88 -5.94 -6.09
C LEU A 76 -2.42 -5.13 -4.92
N CYS A 77 -3.71 -4.78 -4.92
CA CYS A 77 -4.30 -4.00 -3.83
C CYS A 77 -4.25 -4.72 -2.48
N GLU A 78 -4.49 -6.03 -2.45
CA GLU A 78 -4.35 -6.82 -1.22
C GLU A 78 -2.91 -6.84 -0.71
N ASP A 79 -1.93 -6.98 -1.61
CA ASP A 79 -0.50 -6.97 -1.26
C ASP A 79 -0.06 -5.58 -0.75
N GLU A 80 -0.48 -4.50 -1.41
CA GLU A 80 -0.24 -3.10 -0.98
C GLU A 80 -0.83 -2.81 0.41
N LEU A 81 -2.02 -3.36 0.70
CA LEU A 81 -2.65 -3.27 2.02
C LEU A 81 -1.88 -4.06 3.08
N GLN A 82 -1.34 -5.24 2.75
CA GLN A 82 -0.47 -6.01 3.64
C GLN A 82 0.86 -5.28 3.91
N LEU A 83 1.43 -4.62 2.90
CA LEU A 83 2.59 -3.74 3.07
C LEU A 83 2.28 -2.55 3.98
N ARG A 84 1.10 -1.94 3.82
CA ARG A 84 0.64 -0.88 4.71
C ARG A 84 0.47 -1.39 6.14
N ALA A 85 -0.05 -2.60 6.33
CA ALA A 85 -0.20 -3.25 7.63
C ALA A 85 1.14 -3.47 8.34
N SER A 86 2.16 -3.88 7.59
CA SER A 86 3.52 -4.13 8.08
C SER A 86 4.39 -2.87 8.16
N GLY A 87 3.90 -1.73 7.68
CA GLY A 87 4.55 -0.43 7.83
C GLY A 87 5.51 -0.05 6.71
N TRP A 88 5.53 -0.82 5.61
CA TRP A 88 6.34 -0.57 4.40
C TRP A 88 5.72 0.43 3.43
N VAL A 89 4.54 0.97 3.76
CA VAL A 89 3.95 2.12 3.07
C VAL A 89 3.90 3.30 4.03
N SER A 90 4.43 4.42 3.57
CA SER A 90 4.51 5.65 4.34
C SER A 90 3.12 6.27 4.55
N ARG A 91 3.00 7.10 5.59
CA ARG A 91 1.75 7.85 5.85
C ARG A 91 1.42 8.88 4.76
N TRP A 92 2.43 9.26 3.96
CA TRP A 92 2.30 10.28 2.92
C TRP A 92 1.78 9.66 1.62
N THR A 93 2.26 8.47 1.29
CA THR A 93 1.86 7.72 0.09
C THR A 93 0.49 7.05 0.28
N TRP A 94 0.18 6.60 1.49
CA TRP A 94 -1.03 5.83 1.79
C TRP A 94 -2.36 6.47 1.32
N PRO A 95 -2.65 7.76 1.58
CA PRO A 95 -3.90 8.37 1.13
C PRO A 95 -4.09 8.31 -0.39
N GLY A 96 -3.00 8.48 -1.15
CA GLY A 96 -3.02 8.40 -2.61
C GLY A 96 -3.37 6.99 -3.10
N TRP A 97 -2.69 5.98 -2.56
CA TRP A 97 -2.96 4.58 -2.90
C TRP A 97 -4.37 4.16 -2.53
N ARG A 98 -4.82 4.45 -1.30
CA ARG A 98 -6.18 4.15 -0.84
C ARG A 98 -7.24 4.76 -1.75
N ASN A 99 -7.10 6.04 -2.08
CA ASN A 99 -8.05 6.72 -2.95
C ASN A 99 -8.04 6.13 -4.37
N GLY A 100 -6.86 5.77 -4.89
CA GLY A 100 -6.70 5.07 -6.15
C GLY A 100 -7.43 3.72 -6.17
N MET A 101 -7.22 2.89 -5.14
CA MET A 101 -7.91 1.61 -4.96
C MET A 101 -9.43 1.77 -4.97
N LEU A 102 -9.96 2.64 -4.11
CA LEU A 102 -11.40 2.88 -3.99
C LEU A 102 -12.01 3.36 -5.32
N THR A 103 -11.30 4.24 -6.03
CA THR A 103 -11.73 4.73 -7.35
C THR A 103 -11.81 3.61 -8.38
N GLN A 104 -10.81 2.73 -8.42
CA GLN A 104 -10.73 1.65 -9.40
C GLN A 104 -11.67 0.49 -9.07
N LEU A 105 -11.95 0.22 -7.79
CA LEU A 105 -12.96 -0.77 -7.38
C LEU A 105 -14.36 -0.46 -7.95
N GLY A 106 -14.66 0.81 -8.23
CA GLY A 106 -15.91 1.23 -8.86
C GLY A 106 -15.89 1.26 -10.40
N LYS A 107 -14.76 0.96 -11.05
CA LYS A 107 -14.59 1.06 -12.51
C LYS A 107 -14.57 -0.29 -13.20
N TRP A 108 -15.18 -0.35 -14.37
CA TRP A 108 -15.04 -1.51 -15.26
C TRP A 108 -13.57 -1.65 -15.73
N PRO A 109 -12.99 -2.86 -15.84
CA PRO A 109 -13.56 -4.19 -15.56
C PRO A 109 -13.43 -4.65 -14.10
N ILE A 110 -12.76 -3.88 -13.26
CA ILE A 110 -12.40 -4.24 -11.89
C ILE A 110 -13.66 -4.40 -11.02
N ALA A 111 -14.63 -3.50 -11.15
CA ALA A 111 -15.90 -3.56 -10.43
C ALA A 111 -16.68 -4.85 -10.70
N ASP A 112 -16.76 -5.27 -11.96
CA ASP A 112 -17.45 -6.49 -12.36
C ASP A 112 -16.81 -7.73 -11.69
N GLU A 113 -15.48 -7.82 -11.72
CA GLU A 113 -14.78 -8.96 -11.14
C GLU A 113 -14.77 -8.91 -9.60
N TRP A 114 -14.69 -7.70 -9.02
CA TRP A 114 -14.81 -7.53 -7.57
C TRP A 114 -16.19 -7.95 -7.07
N GLN A 115 -17.26 -7.63 -7.80
CA GLN A 115 -18.61 -8.06 -7.43
C GLN A 115 -18.72 -9.59 -7.35
N ARG A 116 -18.11 -10.31 -8.30
CA ARG A 116 -18.05 -11.78 -8.30
C ARG A 116 -17.32 -12.35 -7.09
N ILE A 117 -16.21 -11.74 -6.70
CA ILE A 117 -15.39 -12.12 -5.54
C ILE A 117 -16.06 -11.76 -4.22
N ARG A 118 -16.72 -10.60 -4.15
CA ARG A 118 -17.23 -10.05 -2.89
C ARG A 118 -18.58 -10.62 -2.48
N CYS A 119 -19.45 -10.93 -3.44
CA CYS A 119 -20.82 -11.40 -3.17
C CYS A 119 -21.41 -12.29 -4.29
N GLY A 120 -20.61 -12.68 -5.28
CA GLY A 120 -21.07 -13.46 -6.43
C GLY A 120 -20.57 -14.90 -6.43
N ASP A 121 -20.40 -15.44 -7.64
CA ASP A 121 -20.06 -16.84 -7.91
C ASP A 121 -18.68 -17.27 -7.37
N LEU A 122 -17.78 -16.32 -7.11
CA LEU A 122 -16.44 -16.60 -6.60
C LEU A 122 -16.28 -16.42 -5.09
N TRP A 123 -17.35 -16.03 -4.38
CA TRP A 123 -17.28 -15.73 -2.95
C TRP A 123 -16.74 -16.90 -2.10
N THR A 124 -17.26 -18.11 -2.31
CA THR A 124 -16.88 -19.30 -1.52
C THR A 124 -15.41 -19.65 -1.72
N THR A 125 -14.92 -19.63 -2.96
CA THR A 125 -13.53 -19.95 -3.32
C THR A 125 -12.54 -18.88 -2.86
N THR A 126 -12.97 -17.63 -2.75
CA THR A 126 -12.10 -16.48 -2.41
C THR A 126 -12.34 -15.94 -1.00
N ARG A 127 -13.05 -16.70 -0.14
CA ARG A 127 -13.43 -16.25 1.21
C ARG A 127 -12.23 -15.94 2.10
N GLY A 128 -11.15 -16.72 1.98
CA GLY A 128 -9.89 -16.51 2.70
C GLY A 128 -8.92 -15.54 2.01
N GLN A 129 -9.29 -15.00 0.85
CA GLN A 129 -8.48 -14.06 0.08
C GLN A 129 -9.05 -12.64 0.20
N TYR A 130 -8.23 -11.65 -0.13
CA TYR A 130 -8.63 -10.24 -0.17
C TYR A 130 -9.13 -9.71 1.18
N THR A 131 -8.49 -10.13 2.29
CA THR A 131 -8.98 -9.83 3.64
C THR A 131 -8.94 -8.34 3.93
N HIS A 132 -7.83 -7.68 3.59
CA HIS A 132 -7.72 -6.24 3.81
C HIS A 132 -8.56 -5.45 2.81
N LEU A 133 -8.63 -5.92 1.56
CA LEU A 133 -9.42 -5.25 0.53
C LEU A 133 -10.91 -5.29 0.84
N ARG A 134 -11.43 -6.39 1.39
CA ARG A 134 -12.82 -6.48 1.90
C ARG A 134 -13.08 -5.49 3.03
N LYS A 135 -12.11 -5.29 3.92
CA LYS A 135 -12.22 -4.30 5.00
C LYS A 135 -12.20 -2.88 4.46
N LEU A 136 -11.36 -2.59 3.46
CA LEU A 136 -11.33 -1.29 2.78
C LEU A 136 -12.63 -1.00 2.02
N ASP A 137 -13.20 -2.00 1.36
CA ASP A 137 -14.49 -1.88 0.66
C ASP A 137 -15.66 -1.64 1.63
N ALA A 138 -15.62 -2.26 2.82
CA ALA A 138 -16.61 -2.05 3.86
C ALA A 138 -16.45 -0.72 4.62
N ASP A 139 -15.22 -0.25 4.78
CA ASP A 139 -14.86 1.00 5.44
C ASP A 139 -13.82 1.77 4.60
N PRO A 140 -14.24 2.80 3.84
CA PRO A 140 -13.33 3.64 3.06
C PRO A 140 -12.26 4.36 3.90
N GLY A 141 -12.49 4.49 5.21
CA GLY A 141 -11.54 5.05 6.17
C GLY A 141 -10.49 4.06 6.67
N TYR A 142 -10.65 2.77 6.36
CA TYR A 142 -9.80 1.70 6.86
C TYR A 142 -8.32 1.95 6.58
N ASP A 143 -7.51 1.86 7.63
CA ASP A 143 -6.06 1.88 7.57
C ASP A 143 -5.54 0.60 8.25
N PRO A 144 -4.92 -0.34 7.50
CA PRO A 144 -4.51 -1.61 8.05
C PRO A 144 -3.28 -1.50 8.96
N LEU A 145 -2.66 -0.32 9.08
CA LEU A 145 -1.49 -0.12 9.93
C LEU A 145 -1.81 -0.42 11.40
N ASN A 146 -1.33 -1.57 11.86
CA ASN A 146 -1.42 -1.98 13.25
C ASN A 146 -0.18 -1.50 14.01
N VAL A 147 -0.17 -0.21 14.39
CA VAL A 147 0.91 0.35 15.23
C VAL A 147 0.59 0.16 16.70
N ARG A 148 1.01 -1.00 17.23
CA ARG A 148 1.26 -1.18 18.66
C ARG A 148 2.47 -0.29 19.06
N TRP A 149 2.17 0.97 19.38
CA TRP A 149 2.90 1.95 20.22
C TRP A 149 4.39 2.28 19.94
N ILE A 150 5.27 1.35 19.55
CA ILE A 150 6.72 1.55 19.53
C ILE A 150 7.20 2.36 18.29
N THR A 151 6.48 2.34 17.18
CA THR A 151 6.86 3.05 15.94
C THR A 151 6.30 4.47 15.83
N LYS A 152 5.52 4.95 16.82
CA LYS A 152 4.93 6.29 16.79
C LYS A 152 5.99 7.39 16.97
N ALA A 153 7.05 7.12 17.74
CA ALA A 153 8.19 8.03 17.92
C ALA A 153 9.09 8.11 16.68
N TRP A 154 9.31 6.98 16.00
CA TRP A 154 10.15 6.89 14.81
C TRP A 154 9.54 7.51 13.54
N ARG A 155 8.21 7.75 13.52
CA ARG A 155 7.49 8.37 12.39
C ARG A 155 7.32 9.90 12.51
N ARG A 156 7.76 10.54 13.60
CA ARG A 156 7.67 12.02 13.78
C ARG A 156 8.98 12.76 13.50
N LEU A 157 10.12 12.07 13.60
CA LEU A 157 11.39 12.53 13.04
C LEU A 157 11.36 12.34 11.54
#